data_AF-A0A920DJ37-F1
#
_entry.id   AF-A0A920DJ37-F1
#
_cell.length_a   1.000
_cell.length_b   1.000
_cell.length_c   1.000
_cell.angle_alpha   90.00
_cell.angle_beta   90.00
_cell.angle_gamma   90.00
#
_symmetry.space_group_name_H-M   'P 1'
#
loop_
_entity.id
_entity.type
_entity.pdbx_description
1 polymer ?
#
loop_
_entity_poly.entity_id
_entity_poly.type
_entity_poly.pdbx_seq_one_letter_code
_entity_poly.pdbx_strand_id
1 'polypeptide(L)'
;MKRKLTNSDDNFFEAKPISDSAVSINIEKVKSLDQASIVALKKVISDENLNLEVKLISSIKDLDCLVEINKFYIQIVITGISSDEAIIPLKRWYKKNSAPQLILAMSIDEENGLIEFPGLITEKEFKNLIKEPNPKNKYVNIPINSFKGGINRLLSMIQILDLEALSREGLRESKIRINLLDNLIFHRKKLSLGLLIIAGIFVSPSLFKPRLVYNLASISANKLESSYTRSSSEENNIKICLLSPNSSFDGTKNIVNLSFDKPLIFPTTKVDKIIISKNGEIIWSKKINFNKKSYKPLQWPIKPVEPNEEYLISFNQNDKSSEEYLDITLKASPQKSFKKLSNEIKKIGSSKSAWIKNINNKLKKEQDMALALLFSEKAPDSKVIEKAKSTVINNKKCL
;
A
#
# COMPACT_ATOMS: atom_id res chain seq x y z
N MET A 1 -30.76 -12.09 -36.24
CA MET A 1 -30.47 -13.12 -35.21
C MET A 1 -29.41 -12.55 -34.27
N LYS A 2 -29.82 -12.02 -33.11
CA LYS A 2 -28.96 -11.38 -32.11
C LYS A 2 -28.17 -12.45 -31.36
N ARG A 3 -26.84 -12.46 -31.43
CA ARG A 3 -25.99 -13.18 -30.47
C ARG A 3 -25.71 -12.25 -29.29
N LYS A 4 -26.25 -12.61 -28.13
CA LYS A 4 -25.90 -12.05 -26.82
C LYS A 4 -24.42 -12.30 -26.57
N LEU A 5 -23.65 -11.23 -26.37
CA LEU A 5 -22.40 -11.27 -25.63
C LEU A 5 -22.78 -11.37 -24.14
N THR A 6 -22.55 -12.52 -23.55
CA THR A 6 -22.61 -12.72 -22.10
C THR A 6 -21.42 -12.01 -21.47
N ASN A 7 -21.71 -11.26 -20.40
CA ASN A 7 -20.76 -10.62 -19.49
C ASN A 7 -19.51 -11.47 -19.28
N SER A 8 -18.33 -10.89 -19.54
CA SER A 8 -17.10 -11.32 -18.90
C SER A 8 -17.05 -10.67 -17.53
N ASP A 9 -17.00 -11.51 -16.50
CA ASP A 9 -17.00 -11.16 -15.10
C ASP A 9 -15.99 -10.04 -14.75
N ASP A 10 -16.50 -9.02 -14.08
CA ASP A 10 -15.70 -8.06 -13.31
C ASP A 10 -14.95 -8.83 -12.22
N ASN A 11 -13.74 -9.29 -12.55
CA ASN A 11 -12.79 -9.85 -11.57
C ASN A 11 -12.39 -8.76 -10.57
N PHE A 12 -13.19 -8.64 -9.51
CA PHE A 12 -12.89 -7.88 -8.32
C PHE A 12 -11.70 -8.56 -7.62
N PHE A 13 -10.48 -8.10 -7.89
CA PHE A 13 -9.30 -8.57 -7.19
C PHE A 13 -9.36 -8.10 -5.73
N GLU A 14 -9.71 -9.03 -4.86
CA GLU A 14 -9.76 -8.82 -3.42
C GLU A 14 -8.34 -8.53 -2.91
N ALA A 15 -8.12 -7.31 -2.40
CA ALA A 15 -6.88 -6.99 -1.73
C ALA A 15 -6.75 -7.89 -0.49
N LYS A 16 -5.71 -8.73 -0.43
CA LYS A 16 -5.44 -9.52 0.77
C LYS A 16 -5.27 -8.56 1.96
N PRO A 17 -6.07 -8.71 3.03
CA PRO A 17 -5.88 -7.93 4.25
C PRO A 17 -4.48 -8.21 4.80
N ILE A 18 -3.83 -7.16 5.31
CA ILE A 18 -2.57 -7.29 6.04
C ILE A 18 -2.83 -8.22 7.22
N SER A 19 -2.01 -9.25 7.36
CA SER A 19 -2.13 -10.15 8.51
C SER A 19 -1.91 -9.36 9.80
N ASP A 20 -2.68 -9.66 10.86
CA ASP A 20 -2.45 -9.09 12.19
C ASP A 20 -1.02 -9.41 12.72
N SER A 21 -0.35 -10.39 12.13
CA SER A 21 1.04 -10.78 12.42
C SER A 21 2.10 -9.99 11.63
N ALA A 22 1.72 -8.97 10.86
CA ALA A 22 2.64 -8.17 10.08
C ALA A 22 3.50 -7.25 10.95
N VAL A 23 4.82 -7.27 10.70
CA VAL A 23 5.81 -6.56 11.49
C VAL A 23 6.35 -5.37 10.70
N SER A 24 6.25 -4.17 11.27
CA SER A 24 6.92 -2.99 10.72
C SER A 24 8.33 -2.87 11.29
N ILE A 25 9.31 -2.78 10.39
CA ILE A 25 10.73 -2.52 10.66
C ILE A 25 11.19 -1.22 10.00
N ASN A 26 12.26 -0.62 10.52
CA ASN A 26 12.91 0.51 9.86
C ASN A 26 13.93 -0.02 8.85
N ILE A 27 13.52 -0.17 7.59
CA ILE A 27 14.33 -0.76 6.53
C ILE A 27 15.64 0.01 6.26
N GLU A 28 15.63 1.34 6.46
CA GLU A 28 16.82 2.20 6.25
C GLU A 28 17.95 1.92 7.26
N LYS A 29 17.61 1.36 8.42
CA LYS A 29 18.58 0.98 9.46
C LYS A 29 19.16 -0.42 9.28
N VAL A 30 18.70 -1.15 8.27
CA VAL A 30 19.06 -2.54 8.02
C VAL A 30 20.00 -2.62 6.82
N LYS A 31 21.09 -3.38 6.93
CA LYS A 31 22.14 -3.47 5.89
C LYS A 31 21.86 -4.54 4.83
N SER A 32 21.00 -5.52 5.11
CA SER A 32 20.64 -6.62 4.19
C SER A 32 19.27 -7.21 4.53
N LEU A 33 18.66 -7.94 3.59
CA LEU A 33 17.38 -8.62 3.83
C LEU A 33 17.47 -9.69 4.91
N ASP A 34 18.63 -10.35 5.04
CA ASP A 34 18.88 -11.32 6.12
C ASP A 34 18.90 -10.63 7.51
N GLN A 35 19.42 -9.40 7.58
CA GLN A 35 19.34 -8.63 8.82
C GLN A 35 17.87 -8.19 9.08
N ALA A 36 17.12 -7.88 8.02
CA ALA A 36 15.69 -7.53 8.13
C ALA A 36 14.89 -8.70 8.73
N SER A 37 15.16 -9.93 8.27
CA SER A 37 14.49 -11.13 8.77
C SER A 37 14.79 -11.38 10.25
N ILE A 38 16.04 -11.18 10.67
CA ILE A 38 16.42 -11.35 12.08
C ILE A 38 15.75 -10.28 12.95
N VAL A 39 15.74 -9.01 12.51
CA VAL A 39 15.10 -7.92 13.25
C VAL A 39 13.59 -8.16 13.37
N ALA A 40 12.93 -8.61 12.30
CA ALA A 40 11.51 -8.95 12.33
C ALA A 40 11.22 -10.09 13.30
N LEU A 41 11.96 -11.21 13.23
CA LEU A 41 11.79 -12.34 14.13
C LEU A 41 12.01 -11.98 15.60
N LYS A 42 13.07 -11.23 15.90
CA LYS A 42 13.32 -10.75 17.27
C LYS A 42 12.19 -9.87 17.79
N LYS A 43 11.61 -9.04 16.92
CA LYS A 43 10.46 -8.22 17.28
C LYS A 43 9.22 -9.07 17.58
N VAL A 44 8.87 -10.04 16.74
CA VAL A 44 7.74 -10.95 17.02
C VAL A 44 7.94 -11.68 18.37
N ILE A 45 9.12 -12.26 18.59
CA ILE A 45 9.43 -12.98 19.82
C ILE A 45 9.30 -12.07 21.05
N SER A 46 9.76 -10.83 20.94
CA SER A 46 9.64 -9.82 21.99
C SER A 46 8.19 -9.40 22.23
N ASP A 47 7.40 -9.20 21.16
CA ASP A 47 6.01 -8.78 21.25
C ASP A 47 5.14 -9.86 21.93
N GLU A 48 5.50 -11.14 21.75
CA GLU A 48 4.86 -12.30 22.40
C GLU A 48 5.46 -12.65 23.79
N ASN A 49 6.37 -11.84 24.33
CA ASN A 49 7.07 -12.07 25.61
C ASN A 49 7.76 -13.45 25.73
N LEU A 50 8.27 -13.97 24.63
CA LEU A 50 8.96 -15.26 24.60
C LEU A 50 10.46 -15.10 24.84
N ASN A 51 11.03 -15.92 25.71
CA ASN A 51 12.48 -15.94 25.94
C ASN A 51 13.20 -16.86 24.94
N LEU A 52 13.22 -16.45 23.67
CA LEU A 52 13.83 -17.20 22.57
C LEU A 52 14.96 -16.40 21.91
N GLU A 53 16.12 -17.02 21.75
CA GLU A 53 17.25 -16.40 21.04
C GLU A 53 17.21 -16.75 19.55
N VAL A 54 17.39 -15.75 18.69
CA VAL A 54 17.53 -15.93 17.24
C VAL A 54 19.00 -15.82 16.84
N LYS A 55 19.63 -16.95 16.50
CA LYS A 55 21.03 -17.03 16.08
C LYS A 55 21.13 -17.15 14.56
N LEU A 56 21.89 -16.27 13.91
CA LEU A 56 22.20 -16.43 12.48
C LEU A 56 23.32 -17.47 12.33
N ILE A 57 23.02 -18.59 11.68
CA ILE A 57 23.99 -19.68 11.44
C ILE A 57 24.79 -19.40 10.18
N SER A 58 24.11 -19.00 9.12
CA SER A 58 24.75 -18.59 7.88
C SER A 58 23.75 -17.85 7.00
N SER A 59 24.22 -16.85 6.27
CA SER A 59 23.47 -16.26 5.18
C SER A 59 24.33 -16.29 3.92
N ILE A 60 23.71 -16.59 2.78
CA ILE A 60 24.25 -16.29 1.46
C ILE A 60 23.37 -15.17 0.91
N LYS A 61 23.92 -13.94 0.92
CA LYS A 61 23.31 -12.68 0.47
C LYS A 61 21.96 -12.85 -0.24
N ASP A 62 20.90 -12.59 0.54
CA ASP A 62 19.55 -12.26 0.10
C ASP A 62 18.64 -13.40 -0.43
N LEU A 63 19.08 -14.67 -0.47
CA LEU A 63 18.23 -15.80 -0.91
C LEU A 63 18.27 -17.04 -0.01
N ASP A 64 19.28 -17.19 0.85
CA ASP A 64 19.43 -18.35 1.74
C ASP A 64 19.85 -17.90 3.14
N CYS A 65 18.88 -17.63 4.01
CA CYS A 65 19.11 -17.23 5.39
C CYS A 65 18.80 -18.41 6.32
N LEU A 66 19.82 -18.95 7.00
CA LEU A 66 19.65 -20.02 7.97
C LEU A 66 19.81 -19.47 9.38
N VAL A 67 18.75 -19.61 10.18
CA VAL A 67 18.75 -19.25 11.59
C VAL A 67 18.53 -20.47 12.47
N GLU A 68 18.97 -20.37 13.73
CA GLU A 68 18.66 -21.29 14.79
C GLU A 68 17.81 -20.59 15.85
N ILE A 69 16.67 -21.19 16.18
CA ILE A 69 15.78 -20.73 17.27
C ILE A 69 15.37 -21.97 18.06
N ASN A 70 15.59 -21.95 19.37
CA ASN A 70 15.37 -23.10 20.26
C ASN A 70 15.95 -24.43 19.72
N LYS A 71 17.20 -24.38 19.21
CA LYS A 71 17.91 -25.52 18.59
C LYS A 71 17.28 -26.08 17.29
N PHE A 72 16.21 -25.48 16.77
CA PHE A 72 15.67 -25.78 15.43
C PHE A 72 16.37 -24.95 14.36
N TYR A 73 16.78 -25.60 13.28
CA TYR A 73 17.33 -24.96 12.09
C TYR A 73 16.22 -24.57 11.12
N ILE A 74 16.06 -23.26 10.90
CA ILE A 74 14.99 -22.67 10.10
C ILE A 74 15.63 -21.95 8.90
N GLN A 75 15.26 -22.39 7.70
CA GLN A 75 15.60 -21.67 6.47
C GLN A 75 14.55 -20.61 6.21
N ILE A 76 14.94 -19.35 6.26
CA ILE A 76 14.07 -18.22 5.92
C ILE A 76 14.22 -17.98 4.41
N VAL A 77 13.10 -18.04 3.71
CA VAL A 77 13.01 -17.75 2.29
C VAL A 77 12.34 -16.40 2.12
N ILE A 78 13.10 -15.44 1.58
CA ILE A 78 12.68 -14.05 1.45
C ILE A 78 12.02 -13.85 0.09
N THR A 79 10.83 -13.26 0.11
CA THR A 79 10.00 -13.02 -1.07
C THR A 79 9.49 -11.58 -1.05
N GLY A 80 9.13 -11.03 -2.21
CA GLY A 80 8.37 -9.78 -2.26
C GLY A 80 6.94 -10.01 -1.76
N ILE A 81 6.32 -8.98 -1.17
CA ILE A 81 4.94 -9.01 -0.64
C ILE A 81 3.87 -9.50 -1.64
N SER A 82 4.15 -9.41 -2.95
CA SER A 82 3.26 -9.83 -4.03
C SER A 82 3.71 -11.09 -4.77
N SER A 83 4.65 -11.85 -4.20
CA SER A 83 5.13 -13.08 -4.84
C SER A 83 4.10 -14.19 -4.66
N ASP A 84 3.79 -14.91 -5.74
CA ASP A 84 2.94 -16.11 -5.68
C ASP A 84 3.73 -17.37 -5.36
N GLU A 85 5.06 -17.32 -5.51
CA GLU A 85 5.98 -18.42 -5.24
C GLU A 85 7.18 -17.96 -4.42
N ALA A 86 7.73 -18.90 -3.64
CA ALA A 86 8.99 -18.76 -2.93
C ALA A 86 10.06 -19.64 -3.59
N ILE A 87 11.25 -19.08 -3.82
CA ILE A 87 12.39 -19.80 -4.38
C ILE A 87 13.20 -20.40 -3.23
N ILE A 88 13.28 -21.72 -3.14
CA ILE A 88 13.95 -22.44 -2.05
C ILE A 88 15.30 -22.97 -2.53
N PRO A 89 16.43 -22.49 -2.00
CA PRO A 89 17.76 -23.02 -2.29
C PRO A 89 17.96 -24.44 -1.74
N LEU A 90 18.37 -25.37 -2.59
CA LEU A 90 18.50 -26.79 -2.26
C LEU A 90 19.89 -27.20 -1.77
N LYS A 91 20.86 -26.28 -1.76
CA LYS A 91 22.26 -26.57 -1.39
C LYS A 91 22.42 -27.27 -0.03
N ARG A 92 21.60 -26.90 0.97
CA ARG A 92 21.62 -27.51 2.32
C ARG A 92 20.87 -28.83 2.37
N TRP A 93 19.83 -28.93 1.57
CA TRP A 93 18.97 -30.08 1.45
C TRP A 93 19.71 -31.29 0.87
N TYR A 94 20.71 -31.09 0.01
CA TYR A 94 21.53 -32.22 -0.48
C TYR A 94 22.67 -32.62 0.47
N LYS A 95 22.95 -31.86 1.53
CA LYS A 95 24.02 -32.22 2.46
C LYS A 95 23.49 -33.18 3.53
N LYS A 96 24.21 -34.29 3.75
CA LYS A 96 23.89 -35.26 4.80
C LYS A 96 23.73 -34.58 6.16
N ASN A 97 22.63 -34.87 6.85
CA ASN A 97 22.28 -34.39 8.19
C ASN A 97 22.36 -32.86 8.40
N SER A 98 22.24 -32.10 7.31
CA SER A 98 22.38 -30.64 7.32
C SER A 98 21.12 -29.91 6.87
N ALA A 99 20.05 -30.65 6.57
CA ALA A 99 18.81 -30.04 6.13
C ALA A 99 18.19 -29.19 7.24
N PRO A 100 17.58 -28.05 6.88
CA PRO A 100 16.70 -27.31 7.78
C PRO A 100 15.51 -28.19 8.17
N GLN A 101 15.07 -28.10 9.42
CA GLN A 101 13.87 -28.78 9.89
C GLN A 101 12.60 -28.05 9.44
N LEU A 102 12.73 -26.75 9.21
CA LEU A 102 11.64 -25.84 8.92
C LEU A 102 12.04 -24.85 7.82
N ILE A 103 11.07 -24.47 6.99
CA ILE A 103 11.19 -23.41 5.99
C ILE A 103 10.14 -22.35 6.28
N LEU A 104 10.59 -21.14 6.59
CA LEU A 104 9.73 -20.00 6.85
C LEU A 104 9.69 -19.08 5.63
N ALA A 105 8.51 -18.86 5.07
CA ALA A 105 8.33 -17.79 4.10
C ALA A 105 8.30 -16.46 4.84
N MET A 106 9.08 -15.51 4.36
CA MET A 106 9.03 -14.12 4.78
C MET A 106 8.76 -13.26 3.55
N SER A 107 7.69 -12.49 3.60
CA SER A 107 7.34 -11.55 2.54
C SER A 107 7.65 -10.14 3.00
N ILE A 108 8.39 -9.39 2.18
CA ILE A 108 8.77 -8.02 2.50
C ILE A 108 8.22 -7.03 1.48
N ASP A 109 7.64 -5.97 2.00
CA ASP A 109 7.42 -4.72 1.29
C ASP A 109 8.62 -3.81 1.59
N GLU A 110 9.61 -3.84 0.70
CA GLU A 110 10.85 -3.07 0.86
C GLU A 110 10.60 -1.56 0.88
N GLU A 111 9.52 -1.09 0.25
CA GLU A 111 9.18 0.34 0.21
C GLU A 111 8.62 0.82 1.56
N ASN A 112 7.85 -0.03 2.23
CA ASN A 112 7.16 0.31 3.48
C ASN A 112 7.84 -0.28 4.74
N GLY A 113 8.87 -1.12 4.58
CA GLY A 113 9.49 -1.85 5.69
C GLY A 113 8.49 -2.74 6.42
N LEU A 114 7.49 -3.24 5.71
CA LEU A 114 6.47 -4.15 6.26
C LEU A 114 6.89 -5.59 5.93
N ILE A 115 6.92 -6.43 6.94
CA ILE A 115 7.23 -7.85 6.81
C ILE A 115 6.02 -8.66 7.22
N GLU A 116 5.65 -9.63 6.40
CA GLU A 116 4.65 -10.63 6.69
C GLU A 116 5.29 -12.01 6.69
N PHE A 117 4.70 -12.94 7.43
CA PHE A 117 5.10 -14.34 7.43
C PHE A 117 3.95 -15.16 6.84
N PRO A 118 3.93 -15.42 5.51
CA PRO A 118 2.85 -16.17 4.89
C PRO A 118 2.65 -17.56 5.51
N GLY A 119 3.73 -18.18 5.97
CA GLY A 119 3.65 -19.40 6.77
C GLY A 119 4.93 -20.21 6.79
N LEU A 120 4.76 -21.43 7.28
CA LEU A 120 5.82 -22.38 7.54
C LEU A 120 5.55 -23.68 6.78
N ILE A 121 6.61 -24.32 6.31
CA ILE A 121 6.63 -25.68 5.78
C ILE A 121 7.60 -26.50 6.62
N THR A 122 7.22 -27.71 7.03
CA THR A 122 8.13 -28.64 7.70
C THR A 122 8.98 -29.42 6.71
N GLU A 123 10.09 -30.00 7.16
CA GLU A 123 10.91 -30.89 6.34
C GLU A 123 10.08 -31.98 5.62
N LYS A 124 9.16 -32.64 6.33
CA LYS A 124 8.30 -33.69 5.78
C LYS A 124 7.32 -33.13 4.74
N GLU A 125 6.72 -31.98 5.01
CA GLU A 125 5.83 -31.30 4.05
C GLU A 125 6.60 -30.90 2.79
N PHE A 126 7.82 -30.38 2.95
CA PHE A 126 8.66 -29.99 1.83
C PHE A 126 9.06 -31.18 0.95
N LYS A 127 9.48 -32.30 1.55
CA LYS A 127 9.81 -33.54 0.83
C LYS A 127 8.60 -34.07 0.04
N ASN A 128 7.40 -33.96 0.59
CA ASN A 128 6.17 -34.37 -0.10
C ASN A 128 5.82 -33.47 -1.29
N LEU A 129 6.15 -32.17 -1.22
CA LEU A 129 5.85 -31.21 -2.29
C LEU A 129 6.74 -31.42 -3.53
N ILE A 130 8.00 -31.78 -3.32
CA ILE A 130 8.98 -31.90 -4.41
C ILE A 130 8.97 -33.26 -5.13
N LYS A 131 8.37 -34.31 -4.53
CA LYS A 131 8.14 -35.69 -5.01
C LYS A 131 9.36 -36.46 -5.58
N GLU A 132 10.12 -35.89 -6.51
CA GLU A 132 11.35 -36.44 -7.10
C GLU A 132 12.42 -35.34 -7.23
N PRO A 133 13.29 -35.17 -6.22
CA PRO A 133 14.31 -34.12 -6.26
C PRO A 133 15.40 -34.45 -7.29
N ASN A 134 15.47 -33.69 -8.38
CA ASN A 134 16.61 -33.77 -9.30
C ASN A 134 17.83 -33.10 -8.65
N PRO A 135 18.92 -33.84 -8.37
CA PRO A 135 20.07 -33.32 -7.64
C PRO A 135 20.91 -32.30 -8.43
N LYS A 136 20.60 -32.09 -9.72
CA LYS A 136 21.14 -30.98 -10.52
C LYS A 136 20.44 -29.65 -10.20
N ASN A 137 19.25 -29.67 -9.61
CA ASN A 137 18.50 -28.46 -9.32
C ASN A 137 19.14 -27.71 -8.15
N LYS A 138 19.47 -26.43 -8.37
CA LYS A 138 19.99 -25.56 -7.31
C LYS A 138 18.88 -24.97 -6.44
N TYR A 139 17.67 -24.88 -6.99
CA TYR A 139 16.50 -24.26 -6.37
C TYR A 139 15.22 -24.99 -6.76
N VAL A 140 14.15 -24.78 -5.99
CA VAL A 140 12.78 -25.17 -6.35
C VAL A 140 11.81 -24.03 -6.04
N ASN A 141 10.79 -23.85 -6.87
CA ASN A 141 9.73 -22.89 -6.61
C ASN A 141 8.59 -23.59 -5.87
N ILE A 142 8.16 -23.00 -4.76
CA ILE A 142 7.02 -23.48 -3.98
C ILE A 142 5.97 -22.38 -3.92
N PRO A 143 4.70 -22.64 -4.31
CA PRO A 143 3.63 -21.68 -4.17
C PRO A 143 3.47 -21.17 -2.74
N ILE A 144 3.29 -19.86 -2.56
CA ILE A 144 3.14 -19.22 -1.24
C ILE A 144 1.96 -19.81 -0.46
N ASN A 145 0.89 -20.24 -1.13
CA ASN A 145 -0.25 -20.91 -0.50
C ASN A 145 0.07 -22.29 0.11
N SER A 146 1.26 -22.85 -0.18
CA SER A 146 1.74 -24.09 0.43
C SER A 146 2.32 -23.86 1.83
N PHE A 147 2.68 -22.61 2.16
CA PHE A 147 3.13 -22.21 3.49
C PHE A 147 1.91 -21.96 4.39
N LYS A 148 1.88 -22.59 5.56
CA LYS A 148 0.68 -22.59 6.41
C LYS A 148 0.96 -22.01 7.79
N GLY A 149 -0.08 -21.42 8.39
CA GLY A 149 -0.14 -21.07 9.81
C GLY A 149 0.72 -19.88 10.26
N GLY A 150 1.30 -19.14 9.32
CA GLY A 150 2.04 -17.91 9.61
C GLY A 150 3.21 -18.07 10.59
N ILE A 151 3.54 -16.97 11.26
CA ILE A 151 4.57 -16.96 12.31
C ILE A 151 4.13 -17.70 13.58
N ASN A 152 2.84 -17.73 13.88
CA ASN A 152 2.30 -18.40 15.06
C ASN A 152 2.57 -19.91 15.02
N ARG A 153 2.42 -20.54 13.84
CA ARG A 153 2.77 -21.95 13.66
C ARG A 153 4.24 -22.21 13.98
N LEU A 154 5.14 -21.32 13.57
CA LEU A 154 6.56 -21.43 13.92
C LEU A 154 6.73 -21.40 15.44
N LEU A 155 6.21 -20.37 16.10
CA LEU A 155 6.35 -20.19 17.55
C LEU A 155 5.77 -21.37 18.33
N SER A 156 4.60 -21.88 17.95
CA SER A 156 4.00 -23.06 18.58
C SER A 156 4.87 -24.31 18.38
N MET A 157 5.36 -24.55 17.17
CA MET A 157 6.16 -25.74 16.87
C MET A 157 7.48 -25.77 17.64
N ILE A 158 8.22 -24.66 17.63
CA ILE A 158 9.53 -24.60 18.30
C ILE A 158 9.42 -24.64 19.83
N GLN A 159 8.25 -24.34 20.40
CA GLN A 159 8.02 -24.41 21.85
C GLN A 159 7.51 -25.78 22.32
N ILE A 160 6.71 -26.45 21.49
CA ILE A 160 6.01 -27.69 21.88
C ILE A 160 6.77 -28.94 21.45
N LEU A 161 7.44 -28.92 20.30
CA LEU A 161 8.04 -30.12 19.73
C LEU A 161 9.42 -30.41 20.32
N ASP A 162 9.67 -31.69 20.56
CA ASP A 162 11.01 -32.21 20.76
C ASP A 162 11.83 -32.14 19.47
N LEU A 163 13.14 -31.97 19.61
CA LEU A 163 14.05 -31.84 18.46
C LEU A 163 14.05 -33.06 17.56
N GLU A 164 13.81 -34.24 18.11
CA GLU A 164 13.77 -35.52 17.40
C GLU A 164 12.50 -35.68 16.55
N ALA A 165 11.46 -34.87 16.81
CA ALA A 165 10.23 -34.91 16.03
C ALA A 165 10.39 -34.41 14.59
N LEU A 166 11.45 -33.62 14.31
CA LEU A 166 11.76 -33.11 12.98
C LEU A 166 13.17 -33.54 12.53
N SER A 167 13.21 -34.25 11.41
CA SER A 167 14.46 -34.78 10.87
C SER A 167 15.33 -33.70 10.22
N ARG A 168 16.65 -33.86 10.33
CA ARG A 168 17.65 -33.10 9.56
C ARG A 168 18.15 -33.87 8.34
N GLU A 169 17.53 -35.00 8.02
CA GLU A 169 17.85 -35.77 6.83
C GLU A 169 17.48 -34.97 5.58
N GLY A 170 18.47 -34.85 4.69
CA GLY A 170 18.32 -34.17 3.42
C GLY A 170 17.52 -34.94 2.37
N LEU A 171 17.54 -34.41 1.16
CA LEU A 171 17.15 -35.08 -0.07
C LEU A 171 18.24 -36.09 -0.42
N ARG A 172 17.86 -37.33 -0.74
CA ARG A 172 18.81 -38.41 -1.04
C ARG A 172 19.84 -37.94 -2.08
N GLU A 173 21.12 -37.95 -1.71
CA GLU A 173 22.22 -37.74 -2.65
C GLU A 173 22.29 -38.92 -3.61
N SER A 174 22.02 -38.70 -4.91
CA SER A 174 22.78 -39.45 -5.90
C SER A 174 24.19 -38.87 -5.88
N LYS A 175 25.22 -39.69 -5.66
CA LYS A 175 26.64 -39.29 -5.63
C LYS A 175 26.99 -38.32 -6.77
N ILE A 176 26.99 -37.02 -6.50
CA ILE A 176 27.42 -36.00 -7.46
C ILE A 176 28.55 -35.23 -6.81
N ARG A 177 29.77 -35.43 -7.33
CA ARG A 177 30.89 -34.52 -7.11
C ARG A 177 30.55 -33.22 -7.81
N ILE A 178 30.11 -32.22 -7.05
CA ILE A 178 29.93 -30.86 -7.57
C ILE A 178 31.33 -30.25 -7.68
N ASN A 179 31.83 -30.10 -8.91
CA ASN A 179 33.01 -29.27 -9.15
C ASN A 179 32.69 -27.85 -8.69
N LEU A 180 33.44 -27.42 -7.68
CA LEU A 180 33.26 -26.17 -6.97
C LEU A 180 34.02 -25.07 -7.69
N LEU A 181 33.71 -24.84 -8.97
CA LEU A 181 34.23 -23.73 -9.77
C LEU A 181 33.32 -23.55 -10.99
N ASP A 182 32.28 -22.75 -10.80
CA ASP A 182 31.75 -21.92 -11.88
C ASP A 182 31.42 -20.56 -11.29
N ASN A 183 32.32 -19.63 -11.57
CA ASN A 183 32.25 -18.23 -11.24
C ASN A 183 31.07 -17.58 -11.97
N LEU A 184 29.96 -17.37 -11.26
CA LEU A 184 29.12 -16.20 -11.52
C LEU A 184 29.52 -15.12 -10.51
N ILE A 185 30.67 -14.52 -10.80
CA ILE A 185 31.11 -13.27 -10.18
C ILE A 185 30.15 -12.18 -10.70
N PHE A 186 29.11 -11.88 -9.92
CA PHE A 186 28.36 -10.64 -10.11
C PHE A 186 29.24 -9.46 -9.66
N HIS A 187 29.94 -8.83 -10.60
CA HIS A 187 30.51 -7.51 -10.39
C HIS A 187 29.37 -6.49 -10.19
N ARG A 188 28.97 -6.26 -8.94
CA ARG A 188 28.07 -5.16 -8.58
C ARG A 188 28.89 -4.01 -8.01
N LYS A 189 29.18 -2.99 -8.82
CA LYS A 189 29.39 -1.63 -8.30
C LYS A 189 28.07 -1.20 -7.65
N LYS A 190 28.10 -0.80 -6.36
CA LYS A 190 27.03 -0.14 -5.59
C LYS A 190 25.67 -0.06 -6.31
N LEU A 191 24.92 -1.18 -6.38
CA LEU A 191 23.57 -1.21 -6.93
C LEU A 191 22.58 -0.97 -5.79
N SER A 192 21.70 0.02 -5.94
CA SER A 192 20.57 0.26 -5.03
C SER A 192 19.62 -0.93 -5.01
N LEU A 193 18.93 -1.14 -3.89
CA LEU A 193 17.96 -2.22 -3.59
C LEU A 193 16.81 -2.44 -4.62
N GLY A 194 16.76 -1.75 -5.76
CA GLY A 194 15.64 -1.79 -6.70
C GLY A 194 15.64 -2.90 -7.76
N LEU A 195 16.47 -3.94 -7.67
CA LEU A 195 16.50 -5.00 -8.72
C LEU A 195 16.88 -6.38 -8.16
N LEU A 196 15.87 -7.06 -7.61
CA LEU A 196 15.81 -8.53 -7.57
C LEU A 196 14.49 -9.01 -8.18
N ILE A 197 14.30 -8.68 -9.47
CA ILE A 197 13.48 -9.50 -10.36
C ILE A 197 14.46 -10.47 -11.01
N ILE A 198 14.50 -11.73 -10.56
CA ILE A 198 15.15 -12.80 -11.33
C ILE A 198 14.04 -13.73 -11.79
N ALA A 199 13.94 -13.81 -13.12
CA ALA A 199 12.85 -14.39 -13.89
C ALA A 199 12.72 -15.91 -13.73
N GLY A 200 11.46 -16.35 -13.75
CA GLY A 200 11.06 -17.75 -13.73
C GLY A 200 9.60 -17.97 -14.12
N ILE A 201 9.15 -17.29 -15.19
CA ILE A 201 8.05 -17.68 -16.10
C ILE A 201 6.58 -17.47 -15.62
N PHE A 202 5.84 -16.72 -16.46
CA PHE A 202 4.39 -16.47 -16.51
C PHE A 202 3.72 -15.84 -15.27
N VAL A 203 3.91 -14.54 -15.10
CA VAL A 203 2.93 -13.70 -14.39
C VAL A 203 2.30 -12.78 -15.43
N SER A 204 1.05 -13.09 -15.80
CA SER A 204 0.11 -12.18 -16.44
C SER A 204 0.20 -10.80 -15.78
N PRO A 205 0.02 -9.67 -16.49
CA PRO A 205 0.16 -8.35 -15.89
C PRO A 205 -1.03 -8.03 -14.98
N SER A 206 -1.16 -8.71 -13.84
CA SER A 206 -1.87 -8.18 -12.69
C SER A 206 -0.99 -7.10 -12.08
N LEU A 207 -1.03 -5.93 -12.72
CA LEU A 207 -0.43 -4.69 -12.26
C LEU A 207 -0.99 -4.34 -10.88
N PHE A 208 -0.36 -4.82 -9.83
CA PHE A 208 -0.71 -4.44 -8.47
C PHE A 208 -0.61 -2.91 -8.32
N LYS A 209 -1.70 -2.34 -7.86
CA LYS A 209 -1.79 -0.93 -7.49
C LYS A 209 -1.31 -0.85 -6.03
N PRO A 210 -0.28 -0.04 -5.70
CA PRO A 210 0.12 0.20 -4.31
C PRO A 210 -1.11 0.46 -3.42
N ARG A 211 -1.10 0.05 -2.15
CA ARG A 211 -2.25 0.23 -1.22
C ARG A 211 -2.87 1.63 -1.28
N LEU A 212 -2.01 2.65 -1.42
CA LEU A 212 -2.43 4.03 -1.65
C LEU A 212 -3.28 4.18 -2.91
N VAL A 213 -2.77 3.69 -4.03
CA VAL A 213 -3.45 3.73 -5.33
C VAL A 213 -4.76 2.94 -5.30
N TYR A 214 -4.81 1.82 -4.59
CA TYR A 214 -6.04 1.03 -4.42
C TYR A 214 -7.08 1.76 -3.55
N ASN A 215 -6.71 2.18 -2.34
CA ASN A 215 -7.61 2.90 -1.43
C ASN A 215 -8.14 4.20 -2.06
N LEU A 216 -7.35 4.85 -2.90
CA LEU A 216 -7.76 6.04 -3.64
C LEU A 216 -8.70 5.72 -4.81
N ALA A 217 -8.57 4.53 -5.42
CA ALA A 217 -9.47 4.09 -6.50
C ALA A 217 -10.88 3.73 -6.00
N SER A 218 -11.04 3.46 -4.70
CA SER A 218 -12.36 3.24 -4.08
C SER A 218 -13.08 4.51 -3.66
N ILE A 219 -12.41 5.66 -3.63
CA ILE A 219 -13.05 6.93 -3.24
C ILE A 219 -13.98 7.40 -4.36
N SER A 220 -15.10 7.98 -3.97
CA SER A 220 -16.07 8.59 -4.87
C SER A 220 -16.27 10.06 -4.53
N ALA A 221 -16.57 10.85 -5.55
CA ALA A 221 -17.02 12.22 -5.38
C ALA A 221 -18.49 12.25 -4.95
N ASN A 222 -18.85 13.25 -4.14
CA ASN A 222 -20.24 13.50 -3.79
C ASN A 222 -20.91 14.26 -4.91
N LYS A 223 -22.07 13.79 -5.35
CA LYS A 223 -22.94 14.55 -6.24
C LYS A 223 -23.66 15.64 -5.46
N LEU A 224 -23.53 16.86 -5.95
CA LEU A 224 -24.17 18.05 -5.42
C LEU A 224 -25.11 18.62 -6.47
N GLU A 225 -26.31 18.96 -6.04
CA GLU A 225 -27.33 19.58 -6.89
C GLU A 225 -27.75 20.91 -6.28
N SER A 226 -28.07 21.88 -7.14
CA SER A 226 -28.64 23.15 -6.73
C SER A 226 -30.12 22.98 -6.37
N SER A 227 -30.51 23.25 -5.13
CA SER A 227 -31.92 23.22 -4.67
C SER A 227 -32.63 24.53 -5.04
N TYR A 228 -32.97 24.73 -6.32
CA TYR A 228 -33.86 25.83 -6.71
C TYR A 228 -35.31 25.32 -6.74
N THR A 229 -36.10 25.69 -5.73
CA THR A 229 -37.52 25.31 -5.59
C THR A 229 -38.47 26.07 -6.53
N ARG A 230 -38.01 26.61 -7.67
CA ARG A 230 -38.85 27.47 -8.53
C ARG A 230 -38.80 27.24 -10.05
N SER A 231 -38.17 26.18 -10.58
CA SER A 231 -38.36 25.84 -12.00
C SER A 231 -38.70 24.36 -12.19
N SER A 232 -39.78 24.10 -12.92
CA SER A 232 -40.44 22.81 -13.13
C SER A 232 -39.75 21.94 -14.20
N SER A 233 -38.44 22.05 -14.36
CA SER A 233 -37.68 21.24 -15.31
C SER A 233 -36.37 20.78 -14.67
N GLU A 234 -36.24 19.47 -14.43
CA GLU A 234 -35.01 18.81 -13.94
C GLU A 234 -33.77 19.08 -14.83
N GLU A 235 -33.97 19.65 -16.02
CA GLU A 235 -32.94 19.94 -17.03
C GLU A 235 -32.00 21.12 -16.69
N ASN A 236 -32.37 22.03 -15.77
CA ASN A 236 -31.58 23.24 -15.45
C ASN A 236 -30.77 23.19 -14.15
N ASN A 237 -30.81 22.07 -13.39
CA ASN A 237 -30.07 22.00 -12.14
C ASN A 237 -28.57 21.80 -12.38
N ILE A 238 -27.74 22.65 -11.76
CA ILE A 238 -26.28 22.50 -11.76
C ILE A 238 -25.93 21.23 -10.97
N LYS A 239 -25.16 20.32 -11.59
CA LYS A 239 -24.76 19.04 -11.00
C LYS A 239 -23.24 18.93 -10.96
N ILE A 240 -22.67 19.07 -9.76
CA ILE A 240 -21.23 19.04 -9.54
C ILE A 240 -20.86 17.81 -8.73
N CYS A 241 -19.86 17.07 -9.19
CA CYS A 241 -19.26 15.99 -8.43
C CYS A 241 -18.02 16.53 -7.73
N LEU A 242 -18.09 16.72 -6.41
CA LEU A 242 -17.01 17.24 -5.60
C LEU A 242 -16.33 16.12 -4.82
N LEU A 243 -15.03 15.92 -5.04
CA LEU A 243 -14.25 14.91 -4.32
C LEU A 243 -13.71 15.43 -2.99
N SER A 244 -13.33 16.71 -2.95
CA SER A 244 -12.86 17.41 -1.76
C SER A 244 -13.16 18.91 -1.90
N PRO A 245 -13.53 19.61 -0.82
CA PRO A 245 -13.85 19.04 0.49
C PRO A 245 -15.12 18.17 0.46
N ASN A 246 -15.18 17.18 1.35
CA ASN A 246 -16.34 16.31 1.47
C ASN A 246 -17.52 17.11 2.07
N SER A 247 -18.62 17.22 1.33
CA SER A 247 -19.79 18.01 1.72
C SER A 247 -20.99 17.13 2.05
N SER A 248 -21.76 17.54 3.04
CA SER A 248 -23.06 16.95 3.41
C SER A 248 -24.18 17.94 3.17
N PHE A 249 -25.38 17.46 2.84
CA PHE A 249 -26.58 18.28 2.77
C PHE A 249 -27.26 18.33 4.14
N ASP A 250 -27.55 19.52 4.66
CA ASP A 250 -28.18 19.69 5.99
C ASP A 250 -29.71 19.80 5.95
N GLY A 251 -30.32 19.60 4.77
CA GLY A 251 -31.73 19.82 4.51
C GLY A 251 -32.03 21.12 3.76
N THR A 252 -31.11 22.10 3.81
CA THR A 252 -31.28 23.41 3.15
C THR A 252 -30.13 23.77 2.22
N LYS A 253 -28.89 23.46 2.61
CA LYS A 253 -27.67 23.83 1.88
C LYS A 253 -26.60 22.76 1.99
N ASN A 254 -25.66 22.81 1.05
CA ASN A 254 -24.46 21.99 1.11
C ASN A 254 -23.50 22.60 2.14
N ILE A 255 -23.10 21.80 3.14
CA ILE A 255 -22.19 22.19 4.21
C ILE A 255 -20.95 21.31 4.20
N VAL A 256 -19.80 21.94 4.43
CA VAL A 256 -18.51 21.29 4.71
C VAL A 256 -18.10 21.66 6.11
N ASN A 257 -17.85 20.65 6.96
CA ASN A 257 -17.24 20.84 8.26
C ASN A 257 -15.73 20.63 8.14
N LEU A 258 -14.98 21.72 8.18
CA LEU A 258 -13.54 21.72 7.97
C LEU A 258 -12.80 21.55 9.30
N SER A 259 -11.90 20.58 9.38
CA SER A 259 -11.07 20.31 10.56
C SER A 259 -9.63 20.82 10.45
N PHE A 260 -9.28 21.53 9.36
CA PHE A 260 -7.92 22.00 9.13
C PHE A 260 -7.81 23.22 8.20
N ASP A 261 -6.71 23.95 8.27
CA ASP A 261 -6.55 25.30 7.73
C ASP A 261 -6.44 25.46 6.19
N LYS A 262 -6.21 24.39 5.42
CA LYS A 262 -5.95 24.47 3.97
C LYS A 262 -6.58 23.33 3.18
N PRO A 263 -7.90 23.34 2.97
CA PRO A 263 -8.58 22.29 2.22
C PRO A 263 -8.17 22.28 0.74
N LEU A 264 -8.31 21.11 0.12
CA LEU A 264 -8.19 20.95 -1.32
C LEU A 264 -9.55 21.17 -1.97
N ILE A 265 -9.63 21.94 -3.04
CA ILE A 265 -10.85 22.08 -3.85
C ILE A 265 -10.68 21.20 -5.09
N PHE A 266 -11.50 20.17 -5.20
CA PHE A 266 -11.37 19.15 -6.24
C PHE A 266 -12.72 18.73 -6.83
N PRO A 267 -13.29 19.53 -7.75
CA PRO A 267 -14.36 19.08 -8.63
C PRO A 267 -13.86 18.05 -9.64
N THR A 268 -14.66 17.02 -9.87
CA THR A 268 -14.41 15.95 -10.86
C THR A 268 -15.29 16.08 -12.11
N THR A 269 -16.25 17.00 -12.09
CA THR A 269 -17.04 17.46 -13.24
C THR A 269 -16.50 18.79 -13.79
N LYS A 270 -16.96 19.16 -15.00
CA LYS A 270 -16.64 20.47 -15.60
C LYS A 270 -17.13 21.58 -14.67
N VAL A 271 -16.26 22.56 -14.44
CA VAL A 271 -16.54 23.81 -13.72
C VAL A 271 -15.80 24.92 -14.46
N ASP A 272 -16.49 26.01 -14.76
CA ASP A 272 -15.96 27.13 -15.53
C ASP A 272 -15.46 28.27 -14.64
N LYS A 273 -16.03 28.42 -13.44
CA LYS A 273 -15.60 29.41 -12.44
C LYS A 273 -15.77 28.88 -11.03
N ILE A 274 -14.79 29.17 -10.19
CA ILE A 274 -14.87 28.99 -8.74
C ILE A 274 -14.72 30.37 -8.08
N ILE A 275 -15.57 30.64 -7.09
CA ILE A 275 -15.54 31.85 -6.27
C ILE A 275 -15.44 31.43 -4.81
N ILE A 276 -14.62 32.14 -4.03
CA ILE A 276 -14.58 32.03 -2.58
C ILE A 276 -14.97 33.38 -2.02
N SER A 277 -15.99 33.37 -1.15
CA SER A 277 -16.50 34.56 -0.49
C SER A 277 -16.46 34.40 1.02
N LYS A 278 -16.33 35.52 1.74
CA LYS A 278 -16.37 35.59 3.20
C LYS A 278 -17.20 36.81 3.59
N ASN A 279 -18.15 36.62 4.51
CA ASN A 279 -19.07 37.69 4.94
C ASN A 279 -19.81 38.39 3.79
N GLY A 280 -20.14 37.65 2.73
CA GLY A 280 -20.80 38.19 1.52
C GLY A 280 -19.87 38.85 0.50
N GLU A 281 -18.59 39.06 0.82
CA GLU A 281 -17.61 39.66 -0.10
C GLU A 281 -16.81 38.59 -0.84
N ILE A 282 -16.62 38.78 -2.15
CA ILE A 282 -15.76 37.93 -2.96
C ILE A 282 -14.30 38.24 -2.64
N ILE A 283 -13.61 37.29 -2.01
CA ILE A 283 -12.20 37.43 -1.65
C ILE A 283 -11.26 36.73 -2.65
N TRP A 284 -11.79 35.83 -3.48
CA TRP A 284 -11.05 35.17 -4.53
C TRP A 284 -11.97 34.62 -5.62
N SER A 285 -11.54 34.68 -6.88
CA SER A 285 -12.22 33.99 -7.97
C SER A 285 -11.26 33.56 -9.06
N LYS A 286 -11.60 32.48 -9.78
CA LYS A 286 -10.82 32.00 -10.92
C LYS A 286 -11.71 31.33 -11.95
N LYS A 287 -11.51 31.72 -13.22
CA LYS A 287 -12.01 30.96 -14.36
C LYS A 287 -11.14 29.71 -14.56
N ILE A 288 -11.77 28.57 -14.74
CA ILE A 288 -11.10 27.27 -14.89
C ILE A 288 -11.32 26.79 -16.32
N ASN A 289 -10.22 26.56 -17.04
CA ASN A 289 -10.29 25.79 -18.27
C ASN A 289 -10.24 24.30 -17.92
N PHE A 290 -11.42 23.69 -17.82
CA PHE A 290 -11.53 22.29 -17.46
C PHE A 290 -11.27 21.37 -18.66
N ASN A 291 -10.01 21.03 -18.87
CA ASN A 291 -9.62 19.88 -19.70
C ASN A 291 -9.23 18.72 -18.78
N LYS A 292 -10.02 17.63 -18.79
CA LYS A 292 -9.84 16.47 -17.91
C LYS A 292 -8.42 15.88 -17.92
N LYS A 293 -7.68 15.98 -19.02
CA LYS A 293 -6.30 15.46 -19.12
C LYS A 293 -5.26 16.33 -18.41
N SER A 294 -5.53 17.63 -18.23
CA SER A 294 -4.58 18.60 -17.67
C SER A 294 -5.11 19.28 -16.41
N TYR A 295 -6.34 19.00 -16.00
CA TYR A 295 -6.94 19.57 -14.79
C TYR A 295 -6.19 19.09 -13.55
N LYS A 296 -5.81 20.06 -12.71
CA LYS A 296 -5.19 19.81 -11.41
C LYS A 296 -6.13 20.32 -10.32
N PRO A 297 -6.25 19.60 -9.19
CA PRO A 297 -6.98 20.09 -8.02
C PRO A 297 -6.45 21.46 -7.58
N LEU A 298 -7.36 22.30 -7.11
CA LEU A 298 -7.03 23.64 -6.66
C LEU A 298 -6.63 23.59 -5.18
N GLN A 299 -5.37 23.90 -4.91
CA GLN A 299 -4.92 24.16 -3.53
C GLN A 299 -5.59 25.44 -3.01
N TRP A 300 -5.85 25.48 -1.70
CA TRP A 300 -6.46 26.64 -1.05
C TRP A 300 -5.73 27.94 -1.41
N PRO A 301 -6.37 28.86 -2.15
CA PRO A 301 -5.65 29.92 -2.87
C PRO A 301 -5.53 31.23 -2.07
N ILE A 302 -6.11 31.28 -0.87
CA ILE A 302 -6.13 32.43 0.02
C ILE A 302 -5.44 32.10 1.34
N LYS A 303 -5.49 33.03 2.30
CA LYS A 303 -4.95 32.82 3.65
C LYS A 303 -5.56 31.55 4.28
N PRO A 304 -4.79 30.84 5.14
CA PRO A 304 -5.30 29.66 5.83
C PRO A 304 -6.58 30.00 6.59
N VAL A 305 -7.53 29.07 6.59
CA VAL A 305 -8.78 29.19 7.35
C VAL A 305 -8.46 29.17 8.84
N GLU A 306 -9.04 30.10 9.60
CA GLU A 306 -8.93 30.10 11.05
C GLU A 306 -10.15 29.40 11.69
N PRO A 307 -10.02 28.91 12.93
CA PRO A 307 -11.12 28.24 13.63
C PRO A 307 -12.37 29.12 13.79
N ASN A 308 -13.55 28.50 13.69
CA ASN A 308 -14.86 29.15 13.75
C ASN A 308 -15.16 30.15 12.60
N GLU A 309 -14.32 30.23 11.57
CA GLU A 309 -14.64 31.01 10.38
C GLU A 309 -15.60 30.28 9.44
N GLU A 310 -16.39 31.05 8.69
CA GLU A 310 -17.29 30.56 7.65
C GLU A 310 -16.89 31.16 6.29
N TYR A 311 -16.92 30.34 5.25
CA TYR A 311 -16.65 30.72 3.86
C TYR A 311 -17.74 30.16 2.96
N LEU A 312 -18.01 30.82 1.84
CA LEU A 312 -18.86 30.30 0.77
C LEU A 312 -17.98 29.94 -0.43
N ILE A 313 -18.11 28.72 -0.93
CA ILE A 313 -17.50 28.29 -2.19
C ILE A 313 -18.61 28.13 -3.22
N SER A 314 -18.55 28.95 -4.27
CA SER A 314 -19.55 28.97 -5.34
C SER A 314 -18.93 28.43 -6.63
N PHE A 315 -19.63 27.50 -7.27
CA PHE A 315 -19.19 26.87 -8.51
C PHE A 315 -20.18 27.15 -9.64
N ASN A 316 -19.69 27.45 -10.84
CA ASN A 316 -20.50 27.66 -12.03
C ASN A 316 -20.10 26.67 -13.14
N GLN A 317 -21.07 26.20 -13.92
CA GLN A 317 -20.89 25.15 -14.97
C GLN A 317 -21.20 25.60 -16.41
N ASN A 318 -21.43 26.88 -16.70
CA ASN A 318 -21.93 27.30 -18.00
C ASN A 318 -21.03 28.30 -18.77
N ASP A 319 -20.86 28.02 -20.07
CA ASP A 319 -20.33 28.92 -21.10
C ASP A 319 -21.35 29.99 -21.57
N LYS A 320 -22.61 29.94 -21.09
CA LYS A 320 -23.69 30.84 -21.51
C LYS A 320 -24.43 31.43 -20.30
N SER A 321 -24.36 32.76 -20.18
CA SER A 321 -25.25 33.76 -19.54
C SER A 321 -26.07 33.47 -18.26
N SER A 322 -26.13 32.27 -17.70
CA SER A 322 -26.78 32.04 -16.40
C SER A 322 -25.77 32.28 -15.27
N GLU A 323 -26.08 33.26 -14.41
CA GLU A 323 -25.38 33.52 -13.15
C GLU A 323 -25.76 32.47 -12.07
N GLU A 324 -25.99 31.24 -12.48
CA GLU A 324 -26.36 30.17 -11.55
C GLU A 324 -25.09 29.60 -10.92
N TYR A 325 -25.12 29.47 -9.59
CA TYR A 325 -24.02 28.94 -8.81
C TYR A 325 -24.52 27.82 -7.92
N LEU A 326 -23.70 26.77 -7.81
CA LEU A 326 -23.84 25.80 -6.74
C LEU A 326 -22.99 26.28 -5.57
N ASP A 327 -23.66 26.56 -4.47
CA ASP A 327 -23.04 27.10 -3.26
C ASP A 327 -22.80 26.01 -2.21
N ILE A 328 -21.61 26.08 -1.59
CA ILE A 328 -21.21 25.24 -0.47
C ILE A 328 -20.74 26.13 0.66
N THR A 329 -21.39 26.03 1.80
CA THR A 329 -20.94 26.68 3.03
C THR A 329 -19.85 25.84 3.69
N LEU A 330 -18.66 26.41 3.83
CA LEU A 330 -17.56 25.83 4.60
C LEU A 330 -17.55 26.41 6.01
N LYS A 331 -17.60 25.56 7.03
CA LYS A 331 -17.55 25.93 8.45
C LYS A 331 -16.32 25.34 9.10
N ALA A 332 -15.44 26.19 9.63
CA ALA A 332 -14.25 25.75 10.35
C ALA A 332 -14.63 25.26 11.75
N SER A 333 -14.10 24.10 12.12
CA SER A 333 -14.29 23.51 13.44
C SER A 333 -13.68 24.40 14.55
N PRO A 334 -14.12 24.25 15.81
CA PRO A 334 -13.54 24.98 16.94
C PRO A 334 -12.04 24.72 17.12
N GLN A 335 -11.35 25.66 17.75
CA GLN A 335 -9.90 25.67 17.96
C GLN A 335 -9.33 24.35 18.49
N LYS A 336 -10.07 23.66 19.38
CA LYS A 336 -9.64 22.41 20.02
C LYS A 336 -9.47 21.24 19.05
N SER A 337 -10.26 21.19 17.99
CA SER A 337 -10.24 20.10 16.99
C SER A 337 -9.61 20.52 15.65
N PHE A 338 -9.27 21.80 15.50
CA PHE A 338 -8.74 22.35 14.26
C PHE A 338 -7.22 22.18 14.13
N LYS A 339 -6.76 21.63 13.00
CA LYS A 339 -5.35 21.31 12.74
C LYS A 339 -4.73 22.26 11.72
N LYS A 340 -3.43 22.53 11.86
CA LYS A 340 -2.64 23.20 10.80
C LYS A 340 -2.00 22.17 9.88
N LEU A 341 -2.29 22.22 8.58
CA LEU A 341 -1.71 21.34 7.57
C LEU A 341 -0.18 21.42 7.60
N SER A 342 0.38 22.60 7.82
CA SER A 342 1.84 22.79 7.95
C SER A 342 2.45 22.00 9.10
N ASN A 343 1.72 21.83 10.21
CA ASN A 343 2.22 21.07 11.35
C ASN A 343 2.22 19.57 11.04
N GLU A 344 1.20 19.07 10.34
CA GLU A 344 1.17 17.69 9.87
C GLU A 344 2.32 17.43 8.87
N ILE A 345 2.53 18.33 7.90
CA ILE A 345 3.66 18.24 6.95
C ILE A 345 5.01 18.22 7.69
N LYS A 346 5.21 19.10 8.67
CA LYS A 346 6.44 19.14 9.48
C LYS A 346 6.67 17.83 10.25
N LYS A 347 5.62 17.24 10.83
CA LYS A 347 5.70 15.94 11.54
C LYS A 347 6.08 14.79 10.59
N ILE A 348 5.58 14.83 9.36
CA ILE A 348 5.88 13.79 8.35
C ILE A 348 7.34 13.92 7.86
N GLY A 349 7.84 15.14 7.72
CA GLY A 349 9.19 15.41 7.23
C GLY A 349 9.32 15.17 5.73
N SER A 350 10.50 14.73 5.26
CA SER A 350 10.81 14.53 3.84
C SER A 350 10.75 13.06 3.37
N SER A 351 10.49 12.13 4.28
CA SER A 351 10.51 10.69 3.97
C SER A 351 9.32 10.27 3.10
N LYS A 352 9.61 9.72 1.91
CA LYS A 352 8.58 9.24 0.96
C LYS A 352 7.64 8.21 1.60
N SER A 353 8.20 7.26 2.36
CA SER A 353 7.43 6.22 3.04
C SER A 353 6.57 6.81 4.17
N ALA A 354 7.09 7.77 4.93
CA ALA A 354 6.31 8.48 5.95
C ALA A 354 5.11 9.23 5.34
N TRP A 355 5.29 9.89 4.18
CA TRP A 355 4.20 10.53 3.44
C TRP A 355 3.14 9.51 3.00
N ILE A 356 3.55 8.42 2.33
CA ILE A 356 2.63 7.38 1.86
C ILE A 356 1.84 6.77 3.03
N LYS A 357 2.52 6.45 4.14
CA LYS A 357 1.89 5.92 5.36
C LYS A 357 0.87 6.89 5.96
N ASN A 358 1.24 8.17 6.09
CA ASN A 358 0.35 9.17 6.67
C ASN A 358 -0.89 9.43 5.80
N ILE A 359 -0.71 9.52 4.48
CA ILE A 359 -1.85 9.65 3.55
C ILE A 359 -2.76 8.42 3.70
N ASN A 360 -2.20 7.21 3.60
CA ASN A 360 -2.97 5.96 3.73
C ASN A 360 -3.76 5.86 5.04
N ASN A 361 -3.14 6.18 6.17
CA ASN A 361 -3.78 6.11 7.48
C ASN A 361 -4.94 7.11 7.60
N LYS A 362 -4.78 8.30 7.00
CA LYS A 362 -5.79 9.36 7.03
C LYS A 362 -6.95 9.11 6.06
N LEU A 363 -6.76 8.38 4.96
CA LEU A 363 -7.81 8.18 3.94
C LEU A 363 -9.14 7.67 4.50
N LYS A 364 -9.12 6.79 5.52
CA LYS A 364 -10.36 6.22 6.08
C LYS A 364 -11.14 7.17 6.99
N LYS A 365 -10.48 8.10 7.69
CA LYS A 365 -11.08 8.90 8.78
C LYS A 365 -10.99 10.41 8.55
N GLU A 366 -10.01 10.85 7.77
CA GLU A 366 -9.68 12.25 7.48
C GLU A 366 -9.38 12.38 5.97
N GLN A 367 -10.31 11.94 5.11
CA GLN A 367 -10.12 11.89 3.65
C GLN A 367 -9.65 13.22 3.05
N ASP A 368 -10.26 14.33 3.44
CA ASP A 368 -9.89 15.66 2.92
C ASP A 368 -8.46 16.05 3.29
N MET A 369 -8.01 15.72 4.50
CA MET A 369 -6.62 15.93 4.92
C MET A 369 -5.67 15.04 4.10
N ALA A 370 -6.05 13.79 3.87
CA ALA A 370 -5.25 12.87 3.07
C ALA A 370 -5.09 13.35 1.62
N LEU A 371 -6.15 13.88 1.01
CA LEU A 371 -6.11 14.48 -0.33
C LEU A 371 -5.29 15.78 -0.35
N ALA A 372 -5.45 16.65 0.66
CA ALA A 372 -4.65 17.86 0.80
C ALA A 372 -3.15 17.55 0.94
N LEU A 373 -2.78 16.49 1.67
CA LEU A 373 -1.41 15.99 1.73
C LEU A 373 -0.96 15.42 0.38
N LEU A 374 -1.75 14.56 -0.26
CA LEU A 374 -1.39 13.94 -1.54
C LEU A 374 -1.07 14.97 -2.63
N PHE A 375 -1.83 16.07 -2.67
CA PHE A 375 -1.66 17.16 -3.65
C PHE A 375 -0.83 18.34 -3.13
N SER A 376 -0.20 18.22 -1.95
CA SER A 376 0.68 19.26 -1.40
C SER A 376 1.91 19.47 -2.27
N GLU A 377 2.34 20.73 -2.43
CA GLU A 377 3.62 21.07 -3.10
C GLU A 377 4.83 20.54 -2.33
N LYS A 378 4.67 20.23 -1.04
CA LYS A 378 5.74 19.67 -0.20
C LYS A 378 5.80 18.14 -0.27
N ALA A 379 4.85 17.49 -0.95
CA ALA A 379 4.89 16.04 -1.13
C ALA A 379 6.16 15.65 -1.91
N PRO A 380 6.92 14.65 -1.44
CA PRO A 380 8.19 14.29 -2.07
C PRO A 380 7.97 13.62 -3.42
N ASP A 381 8.92 13.77 -4.33
CA ASP A 381 8.89 13.11 -5.63
C ASP A 381 8.94 11.59 -5.45
N SER A 382 7.85 10.92 -5.81
CA SER A 382 7.67 9.48 -5.67
C SER A 382 6.75 8.97 -6.76
N LYS A 383 7.19 7.92 -7.47
CA LYS A 383 6.38 7.24 -8.48
C LYS A 383 5.04 6.75 -7.91
N VAL A 384 5.00 6.36 -6.63
CA VAL A 384 3.78 5.92 -5.94
C VAL A 384 2.82 7.10 -5.72
N ILE A 385 3.34 8.25 -5.29
CA ILE A 385 2.55 9.47 -5.09
C ILE A 385 2.03 9.99 -6.44
N GLU A 386 2.85 9.98 -7.50
CA GLU A 386 2.42 10.39 -8.83
C GLU A 386 1.38 9.43 -9.44
N LYS A 387 1.54 8.12 -9.27
CA LYS A 387 0.54 7.12 -9.65
C LYS A 387 -0.76 7.29 -8.86
N ALA A 388 -0.66 7.62 -7.56
CA ALA A 388 -1.79 7.91 -6.69
C ALA A 388 -2.54 9.17 -7.15
N LYS A 389 -1.86 10.29 -7.37
CA LYS A 389 -2.44 11.53 -7.93
C LYS A 389 -3.17 11.23 -9.24
N SER A 390 -2.50 10.53 -10.16
CA SER A 390 -3.07 10.16 -11.47
C SER A 390 -4.30 9.28 -11.32
N THR A 391 -4.31 8.35 -10.36
CA THR A 391 -5.45 7.46 -10.14
C THR A 391 -6.66 8.21 -9.60
N VAL A 392 -6.45 9.17 -8.69
CA VAL A 392 -7.53 10.03 -8.19
C VAL A 392 -8.08 10.93 -9.30
N ILE A 393 -7.21 11.58 -10.07
CA ILE A 393 -7.62 12.45 -11.19
C ILE A 393 -8.44 11.68 -12.23
N ASN A 394 -8.08 10.42 -12.49
CA ASN A 394 -8.76 9.58 -13.48
C ASN A 394 -9.97 8.84 -12.93
N ASN A 395 -10.25 8.91 -11.62
CA ASN A 395 -11.39 8.23 -11.02
C ASN A 395 -12.68 8.99 -11.36
N LYS A 396 -13.62 8.31 -12.02
CA LYS A 396 -14.86 8.88 -12.56
C LYS A 396 -16.08 8.64 -11.65
N LYS A 397 -15.89 8.02 -10.48
CA LYS A 397 -17.00 7.67 -9.59
C LYS A 397 -17.58 8.92 -8.93
N CYS A 398 -18.79 9.27 -9.33
CA CYS A 398 -19.64 10.23 -8.65
C CYS A 398 -20.86 9.44 -8.15
N LEU A 399 -21.08 9.43 -6.83
CA LEU A 399 -22.19 8.71 -6.20
C LEU A 399 -23.48 9.53 -6.25
#